data_AF-A0A1C3XJS8-F1
#
_entry.id   AF-A0A1C3XJS8-F1
#
_cell.length_a   1.000
_cell.length_b   1.000
_cell.length_c   1.000
_cell.angle_alpha   90.00
_cell.angle_beta   90.00
_cell.angle_gamma   90.00
#
_symmetry.space_group_name_H-M   'P 1'
#
loop_
_entity.id
_entity.type
_entity.pdbx_description
1 polymer ?
#
loop_
_entity_poly.entity_id
_entity_poly.type
_entity_poly.pdbx_seq_one_letter_code
_entity_poly.pdbx_strand_id
1 'polypeptide(L)' 'MPKLKIGELPDDKPVKVSTELPAAVHRDLIAYAEALTRQGGQVVDPTKLIAAMLARFMATIEDFLN' A
#
# COMPACT_ATOMS: atom_id res chain seq x y z
N MET A 1 -10.36 -39.48 1.52
CA MET A 1 -9.87 -38.37 0.69
C MET A 1 -10.22 -37.06 1.40
N PRO A 2 -9.23 -36.27 1.85
CA PRO A 2 -9.51 -35.04 2.58
C PRO A 2 -10.16 -34.04 1.61
N LYS A 3 -11.34 -33.56 2.00
CA LYS A 3 -12.10 -32.54 1.27
C LYS A 3 -11.32 -31.23 1.38
N LEU A 4 -10.65 -30.82 0.30
CA LEU A 4 -10.06 -29.48 0.21
C LEU A 4 -11.21 -28.48 0.34
N LYS A 5 -11.30 -27.81 1.49
CA LYS A 5 -12.18 -26.65 1.67
C LYS A 5 -11.52 -25.50 0.93
N ILE A 6 -11.84 -25.35 -0.34
CA ILE A 6 -11.57 -24.10 -1.05
C ILE A 6 -12.56 -23.10 -0.46
N GLY A 7 -12.09 -22.32 0.52
CA GLY A 7 -12.81 -21.14 1.00
C GLY A 7 -13.00 -20.17 -0.17
N GLU A 8 -13.94 -19.24 -0.03
CA GLU A 8 -14.10 -18.18 -1.02
C GLU A 8 -12.76 -17.47 -1.23
N LEU A 9 -12.37 -17.31 -2.50
CA LEU A 9 -11.18 -16.55 -2.87
C LEU A 9 -11.33 -15.13 -2.29
N PRO A 10 -10.29 -14.56 -1.69
CA PRO A 10 -10.28 -13.16 -1.31
C PRO A 10 -10.68 -12.30 -2.52
N ASP A 11 -11.62 -11.37 -2.33
CA ASP A 11 -11.95 -10.41 -3.39
C ASP A 11 -10.84 -9.36 -3.48
N ASP A 12 -9.75 -9.72 -4.17
CA ASP A 12 -8.56 -8.88 -4.35
C ASP A 12 -8.76 -7.80 -5.43
N LYS A 13 -10.01 -7.47 -5.79
CA LYS A 13 -10.29 -6.45 -6.79
C LYS A 13 -9.81 -5.08 -6.31
N PRO A 14 -8.98 -4.37 -7.10
CA PRO A 14 -8.56 -3.02 -6.74
C PRO A 14 -9.76 -2.09 -6.60
N VAL A 15 -9.85 -1.39 -5.46
CA VAL A 15 -10.84 -0.34 -5.22
C VAL A 15 -10.18 1.02 -5.43
N LYS A 16 -10.81 1.87 -6.24
CA LYS A 16 -10.35 3.26 -6.42
C LYS A 16 -10.90 4.13 -5.29
N VAL A 17 -10.01 4.75 -4.53
CA VAL A 17 -10.34 5.73 -3.49
C VAL A 17 -9.83 7.10 -3.93
N SER A 18 -10.65 8.14 -3.76
CA SER A 18 -10.25 9.53 -4.02
C SER A 18 -10.17 10.28 -2.70
N THR A 19 -9.02 10.89 -2.42
CA THR A 19 -8.78 11.66 -1.19
C THR A 19 -7.85 12.83 -1.47
N GLU A 20 -7.97 13.87 -0.66
CA GLU A 20 -7.02 14.98 -0.64
C GLU A 20 -5.90 14.67 0.36
N LEU A 21 -4.69 15.16 0.07
CA LEU A 21 -3.54 15.07 0.97
C LEU A 21 -3.12 16.47 1.41
N PRO A 22 -2.73 16.68 2.67
CA PRO A 22 -2.07 17.91 3.06
C PRO A 22 -0.84 18.15 2.18
N ALA A 23 -0.61 19.41 1.79
CA ALA A 23 0.48 19.75 0.87
C ALA A 23 1.86 19.31 1.38
N ALA A 24 2.08 19.35 2.70
CA ALA A 24 3.31 18.84 3.31
C ALA A 24 3.50 17.33 3.07
N VAL A 25 2.44 16.53 3.32
CA VAL A 25 2.47 15.08 3.12
C VAL A 25 2.74 14.73 1.65
N HIS A 26 2.14 15.46 0.72
CA HIS A 26 2.40 15.25 -0.71
C HIS A 26 3.86 15.53 -1.08
N ARG A 27 4.46 16.61 -0.55
CA ARG A 27 5.88 16.92 -0.77
C ARG A 27 6.79 15.83 -0.21
N ASP A 28 6.51 15.34 0.99
CA ASP A 28 7.29 14.28 1.62
C ASP A 28 7.18 12.96 0.85
N LEU A 29 6.00 12.65 0.31
CA LEU A 29 5.76 11.48 -0.55
C LEU A 29 6.61 11.53 -1.82
N ILE A 30 6.71 12.69 -2.49
CA ILE A 30 7.57 12.88 -3.66
C ILE A 30 9.04 12.69 -3.26
N ALA A 31 9.50 13.34 -2.20
CA ALA A 31 10.88 13.23 -1.74
C ALA A 31 11.27 11.78 -1.40
N TYR A 32 10.33 11.02 -0.80
CA TYR A 32 10.53 9.62 -0.50
C TYR A 32 10.62 8.75 -1.76
N ALA A 33 9.75 8.98 -2.76
CA ALA A 33 9.82 8.29 -4.05
C ALA A 33 11.15 8.56 -4.78
N GLU A 34 11.65 9.79 -4.74
CA GLU A 34 12.96 10.14 -5.29
C GLU A 34 14.09 9.43 -4.56
N ALA A 35 14.04 9.34 -3.23
CA ALA A 35 15.04 8.63 -2.44
C ALA A 35 15.09 7.13 -2.80
N LEU A 36 13.92 6.49 -2.93
CA LEU A 36 13.82 5.09 -3.37
C LEU A 36 14.32 4.90 -4.81
N THR A 37 14.00 5.84 -5.71
CA THR A 37 14.47 5.81 -7.09
C THR A 37 15.99 5.82 -7.16
N ARG A 38 16.64 6.68 -6.35
CA ARG A 38 18.11 6.74 -6.27
C ARG A 38 18.73 5.45 -5.73
N GLN A 39 18.05 4.75 -4.83
CA GLN A 39 18.55 3.50 -4.24
C GLN A 39 18.37 2.29 -5.15
N GLY A 40 17.23 2.19 -5.84
CA GLY A 40 16.85 1.02 -6.63
C GLY A 40 17.14 1.12 -8.13
N GLY A 41 17.51 2.30 -8.64
CA GLY A 41 17.76 2.54 -10.07
C GLY A 41 16.51 2.52 -10.95
N GLN A 42 15.32 2.33 -10.38
CA GLN A 42 14.04 2.38 -11.08
C GLN A 42 13.21 3.55 -10.58
N VAL A 43 12.60 4.29 -11.51
CA VAL A 43 11.69 5.40 -11.19
C VAL A 43 10.49 4.88 -10.41
N VAL A 44 10.27 5.46 -9.23
CA VAL A 44 9.15 5.17 -8.35
C VAL A 44 8.08 6.25 -8.50
N ASP A 45 6.85 5.83 -8.78
CA ASP A 45 5.69 6.72 -8.78
C ASP A 45 5.24 6.96 -7.32
N PRO A 46 5.23 8.22 -6.83
CA PRO A 46 4.84 8.52 -5.46
C PRO A 46 3.42 8.06 -5.14
N THR A 47 2.49 8.08 -6.10
CA THR A 47 1.09 7.68 -5.86
C THR A 47 0.95 6.18 -5.58
N LYS A 48 1.83 5.36 -6.16
CA LYS A 48 1.85 3.90 -5.92
C LYS A 48 2.34 3.55 -4.52
N LEU A 49 3.10 4.45 -3.87
CA LEU A 49 3.56 4.25 -2.50
C LEU A 49 2.41 4.33 -1.49
N ILE A 50 1.35 5.09 -1.78
CA ILE A 50 0.21 5.27 -0.86
C ILE A 50 -0.41 3.92 -0.49
N ALA A 51 -0.75 3.09 -1.48
CA ALA A 51 -1.35 1.79 -1.24
C ALA A 51 -0.40 0.83 -0.48
N ALA A 52 0.87 0.80 -0.86
CA ALA A 52 1.88 -0.05 -0.20
C ALA A 52 2.12 0.36 1.26
N MET A 53 2.20 1.67 1.53
CA MET A 53 2.37 2.21 2.88
C MET A 53 1.15 1.93 3.75
N LEU A 54 -0.08 2.09 3.22
CA LEU A 54 -1.31 1.76 3.94
C LEU A 54 -1.40 0.27 4.26
N ALA A 55 -1.07 -0.61 3.30
CA ALA A 55 -1.04 -2.05 3.54
C ALA A 55 -0.04 -2.41 4.64
N ARG A 56 1.17 -1.84 4.60
CA ARG A 56 2.19 -2.05 5.65
C ARG A 56 1.72 -1.53 7.01
N PHE A 57 1.11 -0.34 7.04
CA PHE A 57 0.56 0.24 8.27
C PHE A 57 -0.52 -0.67 8.87
N MET A 58 -1.51 -1.10 8.08
CA MET A 58 -2.58 -1.99 8.56
C MET A 58 -2.05 -3.33 9.06
N ALA A 59 -1.05 -3.90 8.39
CA ALA A 59 -0.39 -5.14 8.85
C ALA A 59 0.37 -4.97 10.17
N THR A 60 0.85 -3.75 10.50
CA THR A 60 1.44 -3.47 11.82
C THR A 60 0.40 -3.17 12.90
N ILE A 61 -0.83 -2.86 12.49
CA ILE A 61 -1.99 -2.55 13.34
C ILE A 61 -2.80 -3.83 13.60
N GLU A 62 -2.29 -5.03 13.25
CA GLU A 62 -3.03 -6.30 13.37
C GLU A 62 -3.41 -6.66 14.83
N ASP A 63 -2.85 -5.96 15.84
CA ASP A 63 -3.34 -5.95 17.24
C ASP A 63 -4.65 -5.15 17.46
N PHE A 64 -5.15 -4.43 16.45
CA PHE A 64 -6.34 -3.57 16.57
C PHE A 64 -7.65 -4.28 16.21
N LEU A 65 -7.57 -5.42 15.51
CA LEU A 65 -8.73 -6.21 15.09
C LEU A 65 -8.88 -7.53 15.87
N ASN A 66 -8.08 -7.71 16.94
CA ASN A 66 -8.16 -8.86 17.85
C ASN A 66 -8.53 -8.43 19.27
#